data_AF-A0A0G1TLV4-F1
#
_entry.id   AF-A0A0G1TLV4-F1
#
_cell.length_a   1.000
_cell.length_b   1.000
_cell.length_c   1.000
_cell.angle_alpha   90.00
_cell.angle_beta   90.00
_cell.angle_gamma   90.00
#
_symmetry.space_group_name_H-M   'P 1'
#
loop_
_entity.id
_entity.type
_entity.pdbx_description
1 polymer ?
#
loop_
_entity_poly.entity_id
_entity_poly.type
_entity_poly.pdbx_seq_one_letter_code
_entity_poly.pdbx_strand_id
1 'polypeptide(L)'
;AFGCRDIARMDIRMNARDRAYVVDVNMNPSLNYYDSQDATVKSVEAQGWTYGEFIETLVAITYKRVYGRLPDRVRERHFLLAAPSVV
;
A
#
# COMPACT_ATOMS: atom_id res chain seq x y z
N ALA A 1 -5.42 -13.29 11.33
CA ALA A 1 -6.89 -13.26 11.26
C ALA A 1 -7.41 -13.45 9.83
N PHE A 2 -7.06 -12.63 8.84
CA PHE A 2 -7.67 -12.71 7.50
C PHE A 2 -6.80 -13.26 6.35
N GLY A 3 -5.50 -13.46 6.57
CA GLY A 3 -4.61 -13.97 5.51
C GLY A 3 -4.49 -13.03 4.29
N CYS A 4 -4.76 -11.73 4.48
CA CYS A 4 -4.60 -10.72 3.43
C CYS A 4 -3.16 -10.75 2.89
N ARG A 5 -3.02 -10.59 1.58
CA ARG A 5 -1.74 -10.60 0.90
C ARG A 5 -1.59 -9.32 0.10
N ASP A 6 -0.45 -8.67 0.29
CA ASP A 6 0.01 -7.49 -0.45
C ASP A 6 -0.83 -6.21 -0.20
N ILE A 7 -2.15 -6.26 -0.40
CA ILE A 7 -3.07 -5.14 -0.15
C ILE A 7 -4.43 -5.61 0.38
N ALA A 8 -5.04 -4.80 1.24
CA ALA A 8 -6.46 -4.84 1.53
C ALA A 8 -6.94 -3.45 1.98
N ARG A 9 -8.20 -3.11 1.69
CA ARG A 9 -8.88 -1.95 2.28
C ARG A 9 -9.76 -2.43 3.43
N MET A 10 -9.64 -1.79 4.58
CA MET A 10 -10.49 -2.07 5.74
C MET A 10 -11.47 -0.92 5.94
N ASP A 11 -12.76 -1.24 5.89
CA ASP A 11 -13.82 -0.25 6.11
C ASP A 11 -14.24 -0.32 7.58
N ILE A 12 -14.11 0.79 8.30
CA ILE A 12 -14.35 0.88 9.75
C ILE A 12 -15.55 1.79 10.00
N ARG A 13 -16.46 1.36 10.88
CA ARG A 13 -17.57 2.18 11.37
C ARG A 13 -17.38 2.50 12.84
N MET A 14 -17.47 3.78 13.19
CA MET A 14 -17.55 4.23 14.57
C MET A 14 -19.01 4.36 15.00
N ASN A 15 -19.32 3.92 16.22
CA ASN A 15 -20.62 4.19 16.82
C ASN A 15 -20.61 5.51 17.63
N ALA A 16 -21.75 5.90 18.19
CA ALA A 16 -21.90 7.12 18.99
C ALA A 16 -21.17 7.11 20.35
N ARG A 17 -20.43 6.04 20.68
CA ARG A 17 -19.60 5.91 21.89
C ARG A 17 -18.13 5.70 21.52
N ASP A 18 -17.72 6.17 20.35
CA ASP A 18 -16.35 6.07 19.81
C ASP A 18 -15.79 4.64 19.71
N ARG A 19 -16.68 3.63 19.63
CA ARG A 19 -16.25 2.25 19.40
C ARG A 19 -16.17 1.98 17.92
N ALA A 20 -14.98 1.59 17.46
CA ALA A 20 -14.72 1.17 16.09
C ALA A 20 -15.12 -0.29 15.85
N TYR A 21 -15.71 -0.55 14.69
CA TYR A 21 -16.09 -1.87 14.22
C TYR A 21 -15.56 -2.06 12.80
N VAL A 22 -14.92 -3.20 12.53
CA VAL A 22 -14.57 -3.59 11.16
C VAL A 22 -15.86 -4.02 10.46
N VAL A 23 -16.21 -3.34 9.38
CA VAL A 23 -17.42 -3.62 8.59
C VAL A 23 -17.08 -4.52 7.40
N ASP A 24 -15.95 -4.25 6.75
CA ASP A 24 -15.49 -5.02 5.60
C ASP A 24 -13.95 -5.03 5.50
N VAL A 25 -13.43 -6.07 4.84
CA VAL A 25 -12.03 -6.21 4.46
C VAL A 25 -11.97 -6.62 2.99
N ASN A 26 -11.80 -5.64 2.10
CA ASN A 26 -11.69 -5.88 0.67
C ASN A 26 -10.23 -6.13 0.27
N MET A 27 -9.92 -7.38 -0.07
CA MET A 27 -8.57 -7.81 -0.48
C MET A 27 -8.20 -7.47 -1.93
N ASN A 28 -9.15 -6.99 -2.72
CA ASN A 28 -8.91 -6.48 -4.08
C ASN A 28 -9.61 -5.13 -4.24
N PRO A 29 -9.18 -4.12 -3.48
CA PRO A 29 -9.83 -2.83 -3.52
C PRO A 29 -9.52 -2.13 -4.86
N SER A 30 -10.35 -1.17 -5.23
CA SER A 30 -10.09 -0.35 -6.41
C SER A 30 -8.76 0.39 -6.27
N LEU A 31 -8.04 0.52 -7.38
CA LEU A 31 -6.78 1.26 -7.52
C LEU A 31 -6.93 2.38 -8.57
N ASN A 32 -8.13 2.92 -8.74
CA ASN A 32 -8.44 3.75 -9.89
C ASN A 32 -7.87 5.16 -9.72
N TYR A 33 -6.71 5.42 -10.32
CA TYR A 33 -6.07 6.74 -10.32
C TYR A 33 -6.96 7.85 -10.90
N TYR A 34 -7.84 7.53 -11.85
CA TYR A 34 -8.70 8.51 -12.51
C TYR A 34 -9.98 8.82 -11.73
N ASP A 35 -10.29 8.05 -10.69
CA ASP A 35 -11.38 8.36 -9.77
C ASP A 35 -10.84 9.13 -8.57
N SER A 36 -11.10 10.45 -8.57
CA SER A 36 -10.69 11.34 -7.48
C SER A 36 -11.29 11.00 -6.11
N GLN A 37 -12.29 10.11 -6.05
CA GLN A 37 -12.95 9.66 -4.82
C GLN A 37 -12.59 8.21 -4.46
N ASP A 38 -11.64 7.57 -5.16
CA ASP A 38 -11.21 6.23 -4.84
C ASP A 38 -10.62 6.18 -3.42
N ALA A 39 -11.30 5.47 -2.52
CA ALA A 39 -10.95 5.41 -1.10
C ALA A 39 -9.57 4.81 -0.85
N THR A 40 -9.11 3.87 -1.68
CA THR A 40 -7.79 3.26 -1.54
C THR A 40 -6.71 4.28 -1.88
N VAL A 41 -6.85 4.94 -3.03
CA VAL A 41 -5.90 5.97 -3.48
C VAL A 41 -5.86 7.11 -2.47
N LYS A 42 -7.02 7.59 -1.99
CA LYS A 42 -7.10 8.64 -0.96
C LYS A 42 -6.44 8.23 0.36
N SER A 43 -6.58 6.97 0.77
CA SER A 43 -5.92 6.47 1.98
C SER A 43 -4.40 6.48 1.85
N VAL A 44 -3.88 6.21 0.65
CA VAL A 44 -2.45 6.21 0.38
C VAL A 44 -1.90 7.64 0.27
N GLU A 45 -2.63 8.54 -0.40
CA GLU A 45 -2.30 9.97 -0.45
C GLU A 45 -2.28 10.61 0.94
N ALA A 46 -3.22 10.22 1.83
CA ALA A 46 -3.26 10.68 3.22
C ALA A 46 -2.01 10.26 4.03
N GLN A 47 -1.28 9.24 3.58
CA GLN A 47 0.01 8.83 4.13
C GLN A 47 1.20 9.55 3.48
N GLY A 48 0.95 10.51 2.58
CA GLY A 48 1.97 11.28 1.88
C GLY A 48 2.61 10.56 0.70
N TRP A 49 2.06 9.43 0.27
CA TRP A 49 2.59 8.68 -0.87
C TRP A 49 1.99 9.19 -2.18
N THR A 50 2.80 9.23 -3.22
CA THR A 50 2.31 9.36 -4.59
C THR A 50 1.69 8.05 -5.08
N TYR A 51 0.80 8.13 -6.08
CA TYR A 51 0.26 6.93 -6.73
C TYR A 51 1.37 6.06 -7.36
N GLY A 52 2.43 6.68 -7.87
CA GLY A 52 3.59 5.95 -8.40
C GLY A 52 4.28 5.09 -7.35
N GLU A 53 4.56 5.65 -6.16
CA GLU A 53 5.17 4.94 -5.04
C GLU A 53 4.28 3.82 -4.51
N PHE A 54 2.97 4.05 -4.51
CA PHE A 54 1.99 3.03 -4.15
C PHE A 54 2.06 1.80 -5.07
N ILE A 55 1.98 2.02 -6.39
CA ILE A 55 2.00 0.94 -7.37
C ILE A 55 3.37 0.26 -7.39
N GLU A 56 4.47 1.01 -7.32
CA GLU A 56 5.82 0.47 -7.23
C GLU A 56 5.97 -0.45 -6.00
N THR A 57 5.46 -0.03 -4.85
CA THR A 57 5.46 -0.82 -3.62
C THR A 57 4.63 -2.10 -3.77
N LEU A 58 3.42 -2.00 -4.32
CA LEU A 58 2.53 -3.16 -4.53
C LEU A 58 3.17 -4.20 -5.48
N VAL A 59 3.83 -3.74 -6.54
CA VAL A 59 4.60 -4.61 -7.44
C VAL A 59 5.79 -5.22 -6.72
N ALA A 60 6.55 -4.44 -5.94
CA ALA A 60 7.73 -4.90 -5.22
C ALA A 60 7.41 -6.02 -4.21
N ILE A 61 6.36 -5.86 -3.39
CA ILE A 61 5.94 -6.86 -2.41
C ILE A 61 5.42 -8.13 -3.10
N THR A 62 4.62 -7.97 -4.17
CA THR A 62 4.11 -9.08 -4.97
C THR A 62 5.26 -9.87 -5.61
N TYR A 63 6.22 -9.16 -6.22
CA TYR A 63 7.37 -9.76 -6.88
C TYR A 63 8.26 -10.50 -5.88
N LYS A 64 8.54 -9.90 -4.71
CA LYS A 64 9.28 -10.58 -3.63
C LYS A 64 8.57 -11.83 -3.14
N ARG A 65 7.25 -11.81 -3.02
CA ARG A 65 6.46 -12.98 -2.62
C ARG A 65 6.53 -14.12 -3.65
N VAL A 66 6.50 -13.79 -4.94
CA VAL A 66 6.51 -14.80 -6.03
C VAL A 66 7.92 -15.33 -6.31
N TYR A 67 8.93 -14.45 -6.29
CA TYR A 67 10.29 -14.76 -6.79
C TYR A 67 11.37 -14.75 -5.70
N GLY A 68 11.03 -14.45 -4.44
CA GLY A 68 11.97 -14.45 -3.31
C GLY A 68 12.97 -13.27 -3.30
N ARG A 69 12.87 -12.33 -4.24
CA ARG A 69 13.75 -11.15 -4.36
C ARG A 69 12.98 -9.91 -4.77
N LEU A 70 13.52 -8.72 -4.56
CA LEU A 70 12.93 -7.48 -5.10
C LEU A 70 13.24 -7.34 -6.61
N PRO A 71 12.41 -6.60 -7.38
CA PRO A 71 12.77 -6.18 -8.73
C PRO A 71 14.09 -5.40 -8.73
N ASP A 72 14.90 -5.55 -9.77
CA ASP A 72 16.26 -4.99 -9.80
C ASP A 72 16.27 -3.47 -9.59
N ARG A 73 15.37 -2.74 -10.26
CA ARG A 73 15.21 -1.27 -10.10
C ARG A 73 14.85 -0.84 -8.67
N VAL A 74 13.94 -1.58 -8.02
CA VAL A 74 13.51 -1.27 -6.64
C VAL A 74 14.65 -1.55 -5.66
N ARG A 75 15.36 -2.65 -5.89
CA ARG A 75 16.54 -3.04 -5.12
C ARG A 75 17.63 -1.97 -5.23
N GLU A 76 17.93 -1.50 -6.43
CA GLU A 76 18.88 -0.39 -6.67
C GLU A 76 18.48 0.89 -5.93
N ARG A 77 17.20 1.28 -5.99
CA ARG A 77 16.68 2.46 -5.28
C ARG A 77 16.83 2.32 -3.76
N HIS A 78 16.49 1.15 -3.20
CA HIS A 78 16.70 0.85 -1.78
C HIS A 78 18.18 0.87 -1.40
N PHE A 79 19.08 0.33 -2.23
CA PHE A 79 20.52 0.40 -1.99
C PHE A 79 21.03 1.85 -2.00
N LEU A 80 20.57 2.67 -2.95
CA LEU A 80 20.96 4.09 -3.03
C LEU A 80 20.43 4.91 -1.84
N LEU A 81 19.21 4.64 -1.38
CA LEU A 81 18.62 5.32 -0.21
C LEU A 81 19.22 4.86 1.13
N ALA A 82 19.72 3.61 1.20
CA ALA A 82 20.38 3.06 2.38
C ALA A 82 21.89 3.31 2.41
N ALA A 83 22.49 3.71 1.29
CA ALA A 83 23.89 4.10 1.25
C ALA A 83 24.08 5.40 2.05
N PRO A 84 25.11 5.49 2.92
CA PRO A 84 25.42 6.73 3.61
C PRO A 84 25.62 7.83 2.57
N SER A 85 24.99 8.98 2.79
CA SER A 85 25.17 10.17 1.96
C SER A 85 26.67 10.48 1.92
N VAL A 86 27.31 10.25 0.78
CA VAL A 86 28.69 10.71 0.58
C VAL A 86 28.58 12.21 0.33
N VAL A 87 28.64 12.96 1.43
CA VAL A 87 28.86 14.43 1.43
C VAL A 87 30.36 14.67 1.48
#